data_AF-H6RJU4-F1
#
_entry.id   AF-H6RJU4-F1
#
_cell.length_a   1.000
_cell.length_b   1.000
_cell.length_c   1.000
_cell.angle_alpha   90.00
_cell.angle_beta   90.00
_cell.angle_gamma   90.00
#
_symmetry.space_group_name_H-M   'P 1'
#
loop_
_entity.id
_entity.type
_entity.pdbx_description
1 polymer ?
#
loop_
_entity_poly.entity_id
_entity_poly.type
_entity_poly.pdbx_seq_one_letter_code
_entity_poly.pdbx_strand_id
1 'polypeptide(L)'
;MTLGRLQSNLPGVREPIILPSAFRHGIEEPDILHAYRNAYRSVEDRGDHSLIMLTGAARNGVTILEIGVVIRDGQSFVMHAMRARDSYL
;
A
#
# COMPACT_ATOMS: atom_id res chain seq x y z
N MET A 1 -0.78 3.25 24.92
CA MET A 1 -0.07 3.39 23.64
C MET A 1 0.59 2.06 23.35
N THR A 2 0.02 1.27 22.43
CA THR A 2 0.59 -0.01 22.04
C THR A 2 0.68 0.01 20.52
N LEU A 3 1.89 0.20 20.00
CA LEU A 3 2.17 0.10 18.58
C LEU A 3 2.03 -1.39 18.22
N GLY A 4 0.87 -1.75 17.68
CA GLY A 4 0.57 -3.12 17.29
C GLY A 4 1.49 -3.57 16.16
N ARG A 5 2.47 -4.40 16.50
CA ARG A 5 3.28 -5.17 15.56
C ARG A 5 2.36 -6.03 14.70
N LEU A 6 2.13 -5.67 13.44
CA LEU A 6 1.53 -6.56 12.46
C LEU A 6 2.63 -7.16 11.58
N GLN A 7 3.33 -8.16 12.13
CA GLN A 7 3.92 -9.20 11.30
C GLN A 7 3.03 -10.43 11.45
N SER A 8 2.19 -10.67 10.45
CA SER A 8 1.68 -12.01 10.16
C SER A 8 1.10 -11.98 8.76
N ASN A 9 1.64 -12.84 7.89
CA ASN A 9 0.99 -13.34 6.68
C ASN A 9 -0.51 -13.51 6.94
N LEU A 10 -1.36 -12.62 6.42
CA LEU A 10 -2.80 -12.71 6.56
C LEU A 10 -3.33 -13.73 5.54
N PRO A 11 -3.78 -14.93 5.97
CA PRO A 11 -4.53 -15.81 5.08
C PRO A 11 -5.88 -15.13 4.82
N GLY A 12 -6.13 -14.70 3.59
CA GLY A 12 -7.40 -14.07 3.18
C GLY A 12 -7.29 -12.68 2.56
N VAL A 13 -6.09 -12.12 2.40
CA VAL A 13 -5.94 -10.89 1.59
C VAL A 13 -6.16 -11.26 0.12
N ARG A 14 -7.36 -11.00 -0.39
CA ARG A 14 -7.63 -11.07 -1.83
C ARG A 14 -6.66 -10.15 -2.55
N GLU A 15 -6.23 -10.58 -3.74
CA GLU A 15 -5.43 -9.70 -4.60
C GLU A 15 -6.17 -8.36 -4.78
N PRO A 16 -5.47 -7.23 -4.65
CA PRO A 16 -6.10 -5.94 -4.81
C PRO A 16 -6.48 -5.73 -6.28
N ILE A 17 -7.55 -4.97 -6.51
CA ILE A 17 -7.84 -4.40 -7.83
C ILE A 17 -6.99 -3.14 -7.95
N ILE A 18 -6.06 -3.13 -8.91
CA ILE A 18 -5.20 -1.97 -9.16
C ILE A 18 -5.88 -1.07 -10.20
N LEU A 19 -6.24 0.14 -9.79
CA LEU A 19 -6.91 1.08 -10.69
C LEU A 19 -5.91 1.77 -11.62
N PRO A 20 -6.33 2.25 -12.81
CA PRO A 20 -5.44 2.97 -13.72
C PRO A 20 -4.71 4.17 -13.09
N SER A 21 -5.32 4.82 -12.11
CA SER A 21 -4.71 5.93 -11.36
C SER A 21 -3.48 5.50 -10.54
N ALA A 22 -3.36 4.22 -10.20
CA ALA A 22 -2.21 3.65 -9.50
C ALA A 22 -0.88 3.89 -10.22
N PHE A 23 -0.95 3.91 -11.55
CA PHE A 23 0.22 3.98 -12.42
C PHE A 23 0.67 5.41 -12.74
N ARG A 24 -0.02 6.44 -12.23
CA ARG A 24 0.27 7.85 -12.56
C ARG A 24 1.72 8.28 -12.27
N HIS A 25 2.39 7.61 -11.33
CA HIS A 25 3.78 7.88 -10.96
C HIS A 25 4.80 6.88 -11.55
N GLY A 26 4.39 6.07 -12.54
CA GLY A 26 5.27 5.14 -13.24
C GLY A 26 5.75 3.96 -12.38
N ILE A 27 4.95 3.55 -11.39
CA ILE A 27 5.23 2.34 -10.61
C ILE A 27 4.59 1.15 -11.32
N GLU A 28 5.40 0.14 -11.61
CA GLU A 28 4.96 -1.07 -12.29
C GLU A 28 4.08 -1.95 -11.40
N GLU A 29 3.10 -2.63 -12.00
CA GLU A 29 2.13 -3.47 -11.29
C GLU A 29 2.78 -4.50 -10.33
N PRO A 30 3.82 -5.25 -10.73
CA PRO A 30 4.39 -6.25 -9.84
C PRO A 30 5.12 -5.62 -8.64
N ASP A 31 5.58 -4.37 -8.75
CA ASP A 31 6.17 -3.63 -7.63
C ASP A 31 5.10 -3.11 -6.67
N ILE A 32 3.94 -2.68 -7.19
CA ILE A 32 2.76 -2.35 -6.39
C ILE A 32 2.29 -3.58 -5.60
N LEU A 33 2.14 -4.73 -6.26
CA LEU A 33 1.72 -5.98 -5.61
C LEU A 33 2.71 -6.44 -4.56
N HIS A 34 4.01 -6.34 -4.84
CA HIS A 34 5.04 -6.71 -3.88
C HIS A 34 5.00 -5.81 -2.64
N ALA A 35 4.92 -4.50 -2.81
CA ALA A 35 4.82 -3.55 -1.70
C ALA A 35 3.51 -3.70 -0.91
N TYR A 36 2.39 -4.00 -1.58
CA TYR A 36 1.11 -4.28 -0.92
C TYR A 36 1.18 -5.53 -0.02
N ARG A 37 1.72 -6.63 -0.54
CA ARG A 37 1.84 -7.90 0.20
C ARG A 37 2.85 -7.84 1.35
N ASN A 38 3.87 -6.99 1.20
CA ASN A 38 4.97 -6.85 2.15
C ASN A 38 4.97 -5.47 2.84
N ALA A 39 3.81 -4.85 3.00
CA ALA A 39 3.70 -3.58 3.71
C ALA A 39 4.12 -3.78 5.18
N TYR A 40 5.04 -2.94 5.65
CA TYR A 40 5.53 -2.97 7.03
C TYR A 40 4.91 -1.87 7.90
N ARG A 41 4.19 -0.94 7.27
CA ARG A 41 3.48 0.16 7.94
C ARG A 41 2.14 0.41 7.25
N SER A 42 1.13 0.73 8.06
CA SER A 42 -0.17 1.20 7.61
C SER A 42 -0.61 2.41 8.44
N VAL A 43 -1.12 3.44 7.78
CA VAL A 43 -1.70 4.63 8.43
C VAL A 43 -3.05 4.91 7.82
N GLU A 44 -4.06 5.15 8.65
CA GLU A 44 -5.34 5.67 8.17
C GLU A 44 -5.18 7.17 7.86
N ASP A 45 -5.35 7.54 6.60
CA ASP A 45 -5.44 8.93 6.19
C ASP A 45 -6.90 9.39 6.22
N ARG A 46 -7.20 10.31 7.13
CA ARG A 46 -8.52 10.93 7.31
C ARG A 46 -8.74 12.16 6.42
N GLY A 47 -7.97 12.31 5.35
CA GLY A 47 -8.28 13.24 4.27
C GLY A 47 -9.59 12.92 3.55
N ASP A 48 -9.89 13.66 2.49
CA ASP A 48 -11.20 13.67 1.81
C ASP A 48 -11.70 12.32 1.28
N HIS A 49 -10.82 11.32 1.14
CA HIS A 49 -11.16 10.01 0.56
C HIS A 49 -11.00 8.82 1.52
N SER A 50 -10.65 9.05 2.80
CA SER A 50 -10.43 7.98 3.80
C SER A 50 -9.62 6.80 3.24
N LEU A 51 -8.33 7.04 3.00
CA LEU A 51 -7.42 6.04 2.44
C LEU A 51 -6.68 5.30 3.57
N ILE A 52 -6.34 4.05 3.32
CA ILE A 52 -5.30 3.34 4.08
C ILE A 52 -4.00 3.50 3.30
N MET A 53 -3.05 4.21 3.88
CA MET A 53 -1.72 4.39 3.32
C MET A 53 -0.83 3.24 3.79
N LEU A 54 -0.42 2.40 2.85
CA LEU A 54 0.52 1.31 3.09
C LEU A 54 1.92 1.72 2.66
N THR A 55 2.93 1.42 3.49
CA THR A 55 4.33 1.57 3.13
C THR A 55 4.99 0.20 3.02
N GLY A 56 5.60 -0.09 1.87
CA GLY A 56 6.20 -1.39 1.57
C GLY A 56 7.31 -1.30 0.53
N ALA A 57 8.19 -2.29 0.47
CA ALA A 57 9.28 -2.32 -0.50
C ALA A 57 8.81 -2.80 -1.88
N ALA A 58 9.35 -2.22 -2.94
CA ALA A 58 9.28 -2.78 -4.30
C ALA A 58 10.10 -4.09 -4.38
N ARG A 59 10.02 -4.80 -5.51
CA ARG A 59 10.72 -6.10 -5.69
C ARG A 59 12.24 -5.98 -5.66
N ASN A 60 12.78 -4.80 -5.97
CA ASN A 60 14.21 -4.56 -5.93
C ASN A 60 14.78 -4.44 -4.51
N GLY A 61 13.93 -4.44 -3.47
CA GLY A 61 14.33 -4.40 -2.06
C GLY A 61 14.92 -3.08 -1.56
N VAL A 62 15.14 -2.09 -2.44
CA VAL A 62 15.75 -0.79 -2.10
C VAL A 62 14.75 0.34 -2.20
N THR A 63 13.83 0.28 -3.18
CA THR A 63 12.81 1.31 -3.37
C THR A 63 11.66 1.08 -2.41
N ILE A 64 11.37 2.06 -1.57
CA ILE A 64 10.18 2.06 -0.72
C ILE A 64 9.04 2.77 -1.46
N LEU A 65 7.87 2.15 -1.42
CA LEU A 65 6.65 2.64 -2.02
C LEU A 65 5.61 2.98 -0.95
N GLU A 66 4.85 4.00 -1.25
CA GLU A 66 3.62 4.36 -0.57
C GLU A 66 2.42 4.05 -1.49
N ILE A 67 1.46 3.31 -0.97
CA ILE A 67 0.28 2.82 -1.70
C ILE A 67 -0.98 3.27 -0.97
N GLY A 68 -1.83 4.04 -1.64
CA GLY A 68 -3.15 4.40 -1.14
C GLY A 68 -4.18 3.33 -1.50
N VAL A 69 -4.80 2.74 -0.48
CA VAL A 69 -5.76 1.64 -0.61
C VAL A 69 -7.12 2.04 -0.04
N VAL A 70 -8.18 1.66 -0.72
CA VAL A 70 -9.56 1.69 -0.22
C VAL A 70 -10.08 0.26 -0.10
N ILE A 71 -10.76 -0.04 1.01
CA ILE A 71 -11.48 -1.29 1.18
C ILE A 71 -12.98 -1.03 1.00
N ARG A 72 -13.63 -1.81 0.13
CA ARG A 72 -15.09 -1.82 -0.08
C ARG A 72 -15.54 -3.27 -0.20
N ASP A 73 -16.54 -3.66 0.60
CA ASP A 73 -17.10 -5.02 0.58
C ASP A 73 -16.06 -6.15 0.68
N GLY A 74 -15.00 -5.92 1.46
CA GLY A 74 -13.90 -6.87 1.64
C GLY A 74 -12.93 -6.98 0.45
N GLN A 75 -13.09 -6.16 -0.58
CA GLN A 75 -12.16 -6.02 -1.71
C GLN A 75 -11.28 -4.78 -1.53
N SER A 76 -9.98 -4.95 -1.75
CA SER A 76 -9.01 -3.86 -1.76
C SER A 76 -8.90 -3.25 -3.15
N PHE A 77 -8.85 -1.92 -3.21
CA PHE A 77 -8.65 -1.12 -4.41
C PHE A 77 -7.43 -0.24 -4.23
N VAL A 78 -6.40 -0.43 -5.06
CA VAL A 78 -5.21 0.42 -5.06
C VAL A 78 -5.49 1.64 -5.93
N MET A 79 -5.53 2.80 -5.30
CA MET A 79 -5.90 4.08 -5.92
C MET A 79 -4.68 4.81 -6.49
N HIS A 80 -3.55 4.80 -5.77
CA HIS A 80 -2.29 5.40 -6.20
C HIS A 80 -1.11 4.59 -5.65
N ALA A 81 0.01 4.60 -6.37
CA ALA A 81 1.29 4.11 -5.88
C ALA A 81 2.38 5.11 -6.25
N MET A 82 3.29 5.39 -5.32
CA MET A 82 4.41 6.28 -5.56
C MET A 82 5.62 5.91 -4.71
N ARG A 83 6.80 6.43 -5.05
CA ARG A 83 7.95 6.36 -4.15
C ARG A 83 7.60 7.05 -2.83
N ALA A 84 7.91 6.40 -1.71
CA ALA A 84 7.72 6.98 -0.39
C ALA A 84 8.53 8.28 -0.29
N ARG A 85 7.90 9.34 0.21
CA ARG A 85 8.57 10.63 0.43
C ARG A 85 9.36 10.56 1.72
N ASP A 86 10.49 11.27 1.78
CA ASP A 86 11.39 11.30 2.94
C ASP A 86 10.69 11.67 4.26
N SER A 87 9.57 12.40 4.22
CA SER A 87 8.77 12.74 5.40
C SER A 87 8.03 11.55 6.04
N TYR A 88 7.99 10.39 5.36
CA TYR A 88 7.27 9.19 5.79
C TYR A 88 8.19 7.96 6.00
N LEU A 89 9.48 8.09 5.71
CA LEU A 89 10.53 7.09 5.98
C LEU A 89 11.11 7.27 7.39
#